data_AF-A0A4Z0PDB8-F1
#
_entry.id   AF-A0A4Z0PDB8-F1
#
_cell.length_a   1.000
_cell.length_b   1.000
_cell.length_c   1.000
_cell.angle_alpha   90.00
_cell.angle_beta   90.00
_cell.angle_gamma   90.00
#
_symmetry.space_group_name_H-M   'P 1'
#
loop_
_entity.id
_entity.type
_entity.pdbx_description
1 polymer ?
#
loop_
_entity_poly.entity_id
_entity_poly.type
_entity_poly.pdbx_seq_one_letter_code
_entity_poly.pdbx_strand_id
1 'polypeptide(L)'
;MSQPTTHAPAPRVSAGRSLSVLITALAVLWTWSQFPAWYASGHADALATQQLERFWFQPWLLGLLLVLVNLGTLHWGTLPLALPSSPGSLLDAPQWQREVVFWACVIFHLASTAALVGLVANWLPL
;
A
#
# COMPACT_ATOMS: atom_id res chain seq x y z
N MET A 1 31.89 -33.16 24.81
CA MET A 1 31.42 -32.97 23.42
C MET A 1 30.35 -31.90 23.43
N SER A 2 30.70 -30.68 23.02
CA SER A 2 29.82 -29.51 22.96
C SER A 2 28.99 -29.58 21.67
N GLN A 3 27.66 -29.53 21.78
CA GLN A 3 26.78 -29.49 20.60
C GLN A 3 26.95 -28.15 19.85
N PRO A 4 27.04 -28.17 18.51
CA PRO A 4 27.03 -26.95 17.73
C PRO A 4 25.62 -26.34 17.77
N THR A 5 25.49 -25.14 18.34
CA THR A 5 24.26 -24.36 18.29
C THR A 5 23.99 -23.97 16.83
N THR A 6 23.04 -24.67 16.21
CA THR A 6 22.49 -24.29 14.90
C THR A 6 21.75 -22.97 15.04
N HIS A 7 22.44 -21.86 14.76
CA HIS A 7 21.81 -20.58 14.55
C HIS A 7 20.96 -20.67 13.29
N ALA A 8 19.63 -20.71 13.45
CA ALA A 8 18.71 -20.59 12.34
C ALA A 8 19.01 -19.26 11.60
N PRO A 9 19.17 -19.26 10.27
CA PRO A 9 19.44 -18.04 9.54
C PRO A 9 18.29 -17.06 9.72
N ALA A 10 18.61 -15.80 10.03
CA ALA A 10 17.61 -14.74 10.16
C ALA A 10 16.79 -14.63 8.87
N PRO A 11 15.47 -14.40 8.95
CA PRO A 11 14.62 -14.31 7.77
C PRO A 11 15.09 -13.18 6.86
N ARG A 12 15.48 -13.53 5.62
CA ARG A 12 15.93 -12.54 4.64
C ARG A 12 14.75 -11.68 4.22
N VAL A 13 14.92 -10.36 4.29
CA VAL A 13 13.99 -9.40 3.70
C VAL A 13 13.93 -9.65 2.20
N SER A 14 12.72 -9.89 1.67
CA SER A 14 12.49 -10.16 0.25
C SER A 14 11.84 -8.95 -0.43
N ALA A 15 12.49 -8.45 -1.49
CA ALA A 15 11.91 -7.43 -2.37
C ALA A 15 10.59 -7.90 -2.99
N GLY A 16 10.47 -9.20 -3.32
CA GLY A 16 9.26 -9.80 -3.86
C GLY A 16 8.08 -9.70 -2.89
N ARG A 17 8.29 -9.98 -1.60
CA ARG A 17 7.24 -9.82 -0.57
C ARG A 17 6.76 -8.37 -0.47
N SER A 18 7.69 -7.43 -0.46
CA SER A 18 7.37 -5.99 -0.35
C SER A 18 6.63 -5.48 -1.58
N LEU A 19 7.03 -5.96 -2.77
CA LEU A 19 6.32 -5.71 -4.02
C LEU A 19 4.89 -6.27 -3.98
N SER A 20 4.69 -7.48 -3.45
CA SER A 20 3.35 -8.05 -3.29
C SER A 20 2.46 -7.20 -2.39
N VAL A 21 3.00 -6.61 -1.31
CA VAL A 21 2.26 -5.68 -0.45
C VAL A 21 1.84 -4.44 -1.23
N LEU A 22 2.77 -3.82 -1.98
CA LEU A 22 2.47 -2.66 -2.80
C LEU A 22 1.40 -2.96 -3.87
N ILE A 23 1.53 -4.09 -4.58
CA ILE A 23 0.55 -4.55 -5.57
C ILE A 23 -0.82 -4.77 -4.91
N THR A 24 -0.85 -5.35 -3.71
CA THR A 24 -2.09 -5.56 -2.97
C THR A 24 -2.75 -4.22 -2.60
N ALA A 25 -1.98 -3.25 -2.14
CA ALA A 25 -2.49 -1.90 -1.86
C ALA A 25 -3.10 -1.24 -3.11
N LEU A 26 -2.40 -1.33 -4.26
CA LEU A 26 -2.91 -0.83 -5.53
C LEU A 26 -4.17 -1.56 -5.98
N ALA A 27 -4.22 -2.89 -5.84
CA ALA A 27 -5.38 -3.70 -6.18
C ALA A 27 -6.60 -3.34 -5.31
N VAL A 28 -6.40 -3.09 -4.01
CA VAL A 28 -7.46 -2.62 -3.10
C VAL A 28 -8.01 -1.27 -3.55
N LEU A 29 -7.14 -0.30 -3.83
CA LEU A 29 -7.56 1.03 -4.31
C LEU A 29 -8.29 0.95 -5.66
N TRP A 30 -7.77 0.13 -6.58
CA TRP A 30 -8.42 -0.11 -7.86
C TRP A 30 -9.80 -0.75 -7.65
N THR A 31 -9.90 -1.81 -6.88
CA THR A 31 -11.16 -2.50 -6.58
C THR A 31 -12.18 -1.55 -5.94
N TRP A 32 -11.75 -0.73 -4.99
CA TRP A 32 -12.59 0.31 -4.38
C TRP A 32 -13.20 1.24 -5.44
N SER A 33 -12.41 1.68 -6.42
CA SER A 33 -12.88 2.56 -7.51
C SER A 33 -13.84 1.87 -8.49
N GLN A 34 -13.72 0.56 -8.70
CA GLN A 34 -14.55 -0.19 -9.64
C GLN A 34 -15.89 -0.62 -9.06
N PHE A 35 -16.01 -0.71 -7.73
CA PHE A 35 -17.16 -1.30 -7.07
C PHE A 35 -18.52 -0.71 -7.50
N PRO A 36 -18.72 0.62 -7.58
CA PRO A 36 -20.00 1.17 -8.01
C PRO A 36 -20.37 0.81 -9.46
N ALA A 37 -19.38 0.77 -10.36
CA ALA A 37 -19.60 0.40 -11.76
C ALA A 37 -19.99 -1.08 -11.91
N TRP A 38 -19.36 -1.97 -11.14
CA TRP A 38 -19.76 -3.39 -11.07
C TRP A 38 -21.15 -3.57 -10.47
N TYR A 39 -21.52 -2.77 -9.48
CA TYR A 39 -22.88 -2.78 -8.95
C TYR A 39 -23.89 -2.34 -10.02
N ALA A 40 -23.60 -1.25 -10.73
CA ALA A 40 -24.47 -0.70 -11.76
C ALA A 40 -24.73 -1.67 -12.93
N SER A 41 -23.75 -2.49 -13.32
CA SER A 41 -23.92 -3.44 -14.43
C SER A 41 -24.94 -4.54 -14.15
N GLY A 42 -25.24 -4.81 -12.87
CA GLY A 42 -26.21 -5.81 -12.43
C GLY A 42 -27.58 -5.25 -12.03
N HIS A 43 -27.77 -3.93 -12.00
CA HIS A 43 -28.97 -3.29 -11.45
C HIS A 43 -29.56 -2.24 -12.41
N ALA A 44 -30.88 -2.28 -12.60
CA ALA A 44 -31.59 -1.35 -13.50
C ALA A 44 -32.02 -0.03 -12.82
N ASP A 45 -31.92 0.06 -11.49
CA ASP A 45 -32.33 1.25 -10.75
C ASP A 45 -31.22 2.32 -10.73
N ALA A 46 -31.41 3.35 -11.56
CA ALA A 46 -30.50 4.48 -11.67
C ALA A 46 -30.44 5.33 -10.40
N LEU A 47 -31.55 5.45 -9.64
CA LEU A 47 -31.57 6.23 -8.41
C LEU A 47 -30.79 5.53 -7.30
N ALA A 48 -30.97 4.23 -7.14
CA ALA A 48 -30.21 3.44 -6.17
C ALA A 48 -28.70 3.49 -6.48
N THR A 49 -28.32 3.38 -7.75
CA THR A 49 -26.92 3.46 -8.19
C THR A 49 -26.32 4.83 -7.89
N GLN A 50 -27.05 5.92 -8.16
CA GLN A 50 -26.59 7.27 -7.86
C GLN A 50 -26.43 7.51 -6.35
N GLN A 51 -27.34 6.98 -5.53
CA GLN A 51 -27.22 7.07 -4.07
C GLN A 51 -26.02 6.29 -3.55
N LEU A 52 -25.77 5.09 -4.09
CA LEU A 52 -24.59 4.29 -3.78
C LEU A 52 -23.30 5.05 -4.09
N GLU A 53 -23.17 5.64 -5.29
CA GLU A 53 -21.97 6.40 -5.67
C GLU A 53 -21.70 7.56 -4.69
N ARG A 54 -22.74 8.32 -4.33
CA ARG A 54 -22.59 9.44 -3.37
C ARG A 54 -22.16 8.98 -1.99
N PHE A 55 -22.65 7.82 -1.54
CA PHE A 55 -22.25 7.24 -0.25
C PHE A 55 -20.84 6.67 -0.32
N TRP A 56 -20.52 5.92 -1.37
CA TRP A 56 -19.26 5.21 -1.54
C TRP A 56 -18.07 6.16 -1.68
N PHE A 57 -18.22 7.24 -2.46
CA PHE A 57 -17.16 8.22 -2.68
C PHE A 57 -17.16 9.35 -1.64
N GLN A 58 -17.68 9.11 -0.43
CA GLN A 58 -17.52 10.10 0.65
C GLN A 58 -16.03 10.29 0.97
N PRO A 59 -15.53 11.53 1.01
CA PRO A 59 -14.10 11.79 1.18
C PRO A 59 -13.47 11.23 2.46
N TRP A 60 -14.23 11.10 3.55
CA TRP A 60 -13.72 10.46 4.76
C TRP A 60 -13.51 8.94 4.58
N LEU A 61 -14.34 8.24 3.79
CA LEU A 61 -14.15 6.83 3.46
C LEU A 61 -12.89 6.64 2.63
N LEU A 62 -12.72 7.45 1.59
CA LEU A 62 -11.52 7.42 0.76
C LEU A 62 -10.27 7.79 1.56
N GLY A 63 -10.36 8.80 2.44
CA GLY A 63 -9.28 9.19 3.34
C GLY A 63 -8.88 8.07 4.29
N LEU A 64 -9.86 7.40 4.92
CA LEU A 64 -9.61 6.24 5.78
C LEU A 64 -8.94 5.10 5.00
N LEU A 65 -9.44 4.78 3.80
CA LEU A 65 -8.85 3.76 2.95
C LEU A 65 -7.40 4.08 2.62
N LEU A 66 -7.12 5.31 2.17
CA LEU A 66 -5.77 5.79 1.87
C LEU A 66 -4.85 5.64 3.09
N VAL A 67 -5.30 6.05 4.28
CA VAL A 67 -4.52 5.90 5.52
C VAL A 67 -4.20 4.43 5.80
N LEU A 68 -5.19 3.53 5.71
CA LEU A 68 -5.00 2.11 6.00
C LEU A 68 -4.03 1.44 5.02
N VAL A 69 -4.19 1.65 3.71
CA VAL A 69 -3.27 1.09 2.71
C VAL A 69 -1.88 1.68 2.83
N ASN A 70 -1.77 2.97 3.20
CA ASN A 70 -0.49 3.65 3.37
C ASN A 70 0.26 3.11 4.60
N LEU A 71 -0.42 2.91 5.72
CA LEU A 71 0.14 2.28 6.92
C LEU A 71 0.54 0.83 6.67
N GLY A 72 -0.29 0.07 5.96
CA GLY A 72 0.01 -1.32 5.59
C GLY A 72 1.26 -1.42 4.71
N THR A 73 1.33 -0.61 3.65
CA THR A 73 2.51 -0.54 2.78
C THR A 73 3.75 -0.08 3.55
N LEU A 74 3.62 0.90 4.45
CA LEU A 74 4.74 1.37 5.27
C LEU A 74 5.29 0.24 6.14
N HIS A 75 4.41 -0.45 6.87
CA HIS A 75 4.81 -1.44 7.87
C HIS A 75 5.32 -2.74 7.25
N TRP A 76 4.68 -3.25 6.20
CA TRP A 76 5.00 -4.56 5.62
C TRP A 76 5.75 -4.51 4.29
N GLY A 77 5.81 -3.35 3.63
CA GLY A 77 6.54 -3.14 2.37
C GLY A 77 7.77 -2.26 2.54
N THR A 78 7.59 -1.03 3.00
CA THR A 78 8.66 0.00 2.98
C THR A 78 9.68 -0.17 4.08
N LEU A 79 9.25 -0.29 5.35
CA LEU A 79 10.15 -0.41 6.50
C LEU A 79 11.10 -1.62 6.40
N PRO A 80 10.65 -2.82 5.98
CA PRO A 80 11.54 -3.96 5.80
C PRO A 80 12.67 -3.69 4.80
N LEU A 81 12.42 -2.90 3.75
CA LEU A 81 13.41 -2.55 2.73
C LEU A 81 14.36 -1.43 3.17
N ALA A 82 13.84 -0.50 3.98
CA ALA A 82 14.56 0.67 4.48
C ALA A 82 15.60 0.30 5.55
N LEU A 83 15.30 -0.70 6.38
CA LEU A 83 16.18 -1.09 7.48
C LEU A 83 17.17 -2.18 7.04
N PRO A 84 18.47 -2.04 7.34
CA PRO A 84 19.44 -3.09 7.09
C PRO A 84 19.09 -4.32 7.94
N SER A 85 19.05 -5.50 7.30
CA SER A 85 18.79 -6.77 7.98
C SER A 85 20.00 -7.28 8.76
N SER A 86 21.19 -6.80 8.44
CA SER A 86 22.41 -6.91 9.25
C SER A 86 23.43 -5.83 8.86
N PRO A 87 24.40 -5.49 9.73
CA PRO A 87 25.46 -4.52 9.42
C PRO A 87 26.28 -4.87 8.17
N GLY A 88 26.44 -6.17 7.88
CA GLY A 88 27.17 -6.67 6.71
C GLY A 88 26.36 -6.75 5.42
N SER A 89 25.02 -6.70 5.49
CA SER A 89 24.15 -6.84 4.30
C SER A 89 24.25 -5.70 3.29
N LEU A 90 24.90 -4.58 3.65
CA LEU A 90 25.22 -3.49 2.74
C LEU A 90 26.31 -3.87 1.72
N LEU A 91 27.07 -4.93 1.99
CA LEU A 91 28.17 -5.40 1.16
C LEU A 91 27.80 -6.59 0.26
N ASP A 92 26.60 -7.17 0.43
CA ASP A 92 26.15 -8.34 -0.32
C ASP A 92 25.32 -7.96 -1.55
N ALA A 93 25.74 -8.44 -2.72
CA ALA A 93 25.01 -8.65 -3.99
C ALA A 93 24.23 -7.43 -4.59
N PRO A 94 23.89 -7.42 -5.89
CA PRO A 94 23.35 -6.22 -6.53
C PRO A 94 21.95 -5.84 -5.98
N GLN A 95 21.85 -4.65 -5.37
CA GLN A 95 20.68 -4.19 -4.61
C GLN A 95 19.58 -3.53 -5.45
N TRP A 96 19.72 -3.49 -6.78
CA TRP A 96 18.84 -2.71 -7.66
C TRP A 96 17.35 -3.07 -7.53
N GLN A 97 17.01 -4.35 -7.39
CA GLN A 97 15.60 -4.77 -7.23
C GLN A 97 14.99 -4.22 -5.95
N ARG A 98 15.77 -4.23 -4.87
CA ARG A 98 15.36 -3.73 -3.56
C ARG A 98 15.18 -2.21 -3.61
N GLU A 99 16.11 -1.50 -4.24
CA GLU A 99 16.04 -0.05 -4.44
C GLU A 99 14.82 0.36 -5.28
N VAL A 100 14.56 -0.32 -6.40
CA VAL A 100 13.40 -0.05 -7.25
C VAL A 100 12.09 -0.23 -6.47
N VAL A 101 11.94 -1.35 -5.74
CA VAL A 101 10.72 -1.60 -4.97
C VAL A 101 10.57 -0.62 -3.81
N PHE A 102 11.68 -0.25 -3.15
CA PHE A 102 11.67 0.77 -2.10
C PHE A 102 11.19 2.11 -2.64
N TRP A 103 11.76 2.60 -3.75
CA TRP A 103 11.35 3.87 -4.36
C TRP A 103 9.92 3.83 -4.88
N ALA A 104 9.46 2.70 -5.41
CA ALA A 104 8.05 2.53 -5.77
C ALA A 104 7.12 2.70 -4.54
N CYS A 105 7.50 2.15 -3.39
CA CYS A 105 6.74 2.35 -2.15
C CYS A 105 6.79 3.82 -1.67
N VAL A 106 7.94 4.49 -1.77
CA VAL A 106 8.06 5.92 -1.43
C VAL A 106 7.16 6.78 -2.33
N ILE A 107 7.17 6.54 -3.65
CA ILE A 107 6.29 7.25 -4.59
C ILE A 107 4.82 7.02 -4.23
N PHE A 108 4.45 5.79 -3.90
CA PHE A 108 3.10 5.46 -3.43
C PHE A 108 2.72 6.26 -2.17
N HIS A 109 3.62 6.38 -1.19
CA HIS A 109 3.38 7.18 0.01
C HIS A 109 3.19 8.67 -0.30
N LEU A 110 4.02 9.23 -1.19
CA LEU A 110 3.93 10.63 -1.60
C LEU A 110 2.62 10.89 -2.35
N ALA A 111 2.26 10.03 -3.30
CA ALA A 111 1.02 10.15 -4.05
C ALA A 111 -0.21 10.04 -3.14
N SER A 112 -0.21 9.08 -2.21
CA SER A 112 -1.30 8.91 -1.24
C SER A 112 -1.44 10.11 -0.31
N THR A 113 -0.32 10.68 0.14
CA THR A 113 -0.30 11.89 0.97
C THR A 113 -0.81 13.10 0.19
N ALA A 114 -0.37 13.30 -1.04
CA ALA A 114 -0.85 14.37 -1.91
C ALA A 114 -2.35 14.25 -2.17
N ALA A 115 -2.86 13.04 -2.41
CA ALA A 115 -4.29 12.77 -2.56
C ALA A 115 -5.07 13.11 -1.28
N LEU A 116 -4.55 12.73 -0.10
CA LEU A 116 -5.17 13.06 1.18
C LEU A 116 -5.22 14.58 1.42
N VAL A 117 -4.12 15.30 1.15
CA VAL A 117 -4.06 16.76 1.23
C VAL A 117 -5.07 17.39 0.27
N GLY A 118 -5.15 16.91 -0.97
CA GLY A 118 -6.14 17.37 -1.94
C GLY A 118 -7.57 17.14 -1.49
N LEU A 119 -7.87 15.97 -0.91
CA LEU A 119 -9.19 15.66 -0.34
C LEU A 119 -9.54 16.63 0.78
N VAL A 120 -8.63 16.86 1.73
CA VAL A 120 -8.84 17.76 2.86
C VAL A 120 -9.01 19.21 2.40
N ALA A 121 -8.16 19.67 1.46
CA ALA A 121 -8.24 21.03 0.91
C ALA A 121 -9.57 21.28 0.16
N ASN A 122 -10.09 20.28 -0.56
CA ASN A 122 -11.38 20.39 -1.25
C ASN A 122 -12.58 20.28 -0.30
N TRP A 123 -12.39 19.72 0.90
CA TRP A 123 -13.45 19.55 1.91
C TRP A 123 -13.55 20.69 2.90
N LEU A 124 -12.44 21.38 3.18
CA LEU A 124 -12.45 22.58 4.01
C LEU A 124 -13.01 23.74 3.19
N PRO A 125 -14.14 24.34 3.58
CA PRO A 125 -14.54 25.63 3.02
C PRO A 125 -13.56 26.68 3.57
N LEU A 126 -12.52 26.99 2.79
CA LEU A 126 -11.66 28.16 3.01
C LEU A 126 -12.30 29.40 2.38
#